data_AF-A0A380TFM9-F1
#
_entry.id   AF-A0A380TFM9-F1
#
_cell.length_a   1.000
_cell.length_b   1.000
_cell.length_c   1.000
_cell.angle_alpha   90.00
_cell.angle_beta   90.00
_cell.angle_gamma   90.00
#
_symmetry.space_group_name_H-M   'P 1'
#
loop_
_entity.id
_entity.type
_entity.pdbx_description
1 polymer ?
#
loop_
_entity_poly.entity_id
_entity_poly.type
_entity_poly.pdbx_seq_one_letter_code
_entity_poly.pdbx_strand_id
1 'polypeptide(L)'
;MTARLAPPASEILHPITRDARVVDCETAAGLGALNRPGVTMAIWRRSPPVCPARGSARRAAGALAQLRILVRPADLRSALTPLFAGAGLSGGEMPDLLVGDIEVLVSAFSGIAKCDLVDVRLERITDNACSKFHRDNVDLRLLTTYRGATTQWVAPAYAAQALREQKAYTGPLERLQVHDVAVFKGRSGDPEEGIVHRSPPIAGLGLVRWLLCLNKPTLVSPEPWSDGMRRSPASG
;
A
#
# COMPACT_ATOMS: atom_id res chain seq x y z
N MET A 1 33.58 -6.15 -18.19
CA MET A 1 32.26 -6.34 -18.82
C MET A 1 31.20 -6.46 -17.73
N THR A 2 30.59 -5.35 -17.34
CA THR A 2 29.38 -5.33 -16.50
C THR A 2 28.28 -4.76 -17.38
N ALA A 3 27.44 -5.65 -17.92
CA ALA A 3 26.28 -5.24 -18.70
C ALA A 3 25.35 -4.44 -17.77
N ARG A 4 25.27 -3.12 -17.98
CA ARG A 4 24.17 -2.32 -17.47
C ARG A 4 22.91 -2.88 -18.13
N LEU A 5 22.11 -3.60 -17.35
CA LEU A 5 20.73 -3.91 -17.71
C LEU A 5 20.05 -2.57 -18.07
N ALA A 6 19.64 -2.45 -19.33
CA ALA A 6 18.79 -1.35 -19.76
C ALA A 6 17.53 -1.34 -18.86
N PRO A 7 17.03 -0.17 -18.45
CA PRO A 7 15.72 -0.10 -17.80
C PRO A 7 14.68 -0.74 -18.74
N PRO A 8 13.61 -1.38 -18.20
CA PRO A 8 12.50 -1.82 -19.03
C PRO A 8 12.00 -0.63 -19.86
N ALA A 9 11.57 -0.90 -21.09
CA ALA A 9 11.10 0.09 -22.06
C ALA A 9 10.36 1.23 -21.36
N SER A 10 10.80 2.46 -21.56
CA SER A 10 10.22 3.65 -20.96
C SER A 10 8.76 3.76 -21.38
N GLU A 11 7.84 3.25 -20.56
CA GLU A 11 6.41 3.54 -20.68
C GLU A 11 6.27 5.06 -20.52
N ILE A 12 5.88 5.74 -21.61
CA ILE A 12 5.61 7.17 -21.59
C ILE A 12 4.37 7.38 -20.72
N LEU A 13 4.56 7.92 -19.51
CA LEU A 13 3.45 8.38 -18.68
C LEU A 13 2.85 9.60 -19.35
N HIS A 14 1.62 9.48 -19.85
CA HIS A 14 0.83 10.63 -20.26
C HIS A 14 0.10 11.14 -19.01
N PRO A 15 0.50 12.30 -18.44
CA PRO A 15 -0.14 12.81 -17.24
C PRO A 15 -1.63 13.02 -17.50
N ILE A 16 -2.44 12.61 -16.54
CA ILE A 16 -3.90 12.69 -16.67
C ILE A 16 -4.32 14.15 -16.45
N THR A 17 -5.21 14.66 -17.30
CA THR A 17 -5.98 15.86 -16.96
C THR A 17 -6.69 15.60 -15.63
N ARG A 18 -6.53 16.47 -14.63
CA ARG A 18 -7.08 16.30 -13.27
C ARG A 18 -8.51 15.74 -13.31
N ASP A 19 -8.67 14.46 -12.96
CA ASP A 19 -9.99 13.85 -12.80
C ASP A 19 -10.54 14.33 -11.46
N ALA A 20 -11.70 15.00 -11.46
CA ALA A 20 -12.32 15.55 -10.26
C ALA A 20 -12.60 14.50 -9.17
N ARG A 21 -12.58 13.21 -9.53
CA ARG A 21 -12.76 12.07 -8.63
C ARG A 21 -11.48 11.67 -7.90
N VAL A 22 -10.32 12.18 -8.31
CA VAL A 22 -9.03 11.99 -7.64
C VAL A 22 -8.57 13.29 -7.00
N VAL A 23 -8.23 13.22 -5.71
CA VAL A 23 -7.86 14.41 -4.92
C VAL A 23 -6.48 14.22 -4.30
N ASP A 24 -5.55 15.12 -4.61
CA ASP A 24 -4.29 15.22 -3.86
C ASP A 24 -4.51 16.00 -2.55
N CYS A 25 -3.78 15.62 -1.50
CA CYS A 25 -3.76 16.27 -0.21
C CYS A 25 -2.37 16.22 0.43
N GLU A 26 -2.15 17.05 1.46
CA GLU A 26 -0.84 17.22 2.11
C GLU A 26 -0.78 16.65 3.53
N THR A 27 -1.90 16.13 4.04
CA THR A 27 -2.01 15.61 5.41
C THR A 27 -2.75 14.28 5.47
N ALA A 28 -2.53 13.50 6.53
CA ALA A 28 -3.28 12.28 6.81
C ALA A 28 -4.80 12.55 6.91
N ALA A 29 -5.19 13.66 7.56
CA ALA A 29 -6.60 14.06 7.65
C ALA A 29 -7.21 14.38 6.27
N GLY A 30 -6.40 14.89 5.34
CA GLY A 30 -6.81 15.17 3.96
C GLY A 30 -7.28 13.95 3.19
N LEU A 31 -6.84 12.73 3.56
CA LEU A 31 -7.33 11.47 2.98
C LEU A 31 -8.84 11.27 3.22
N GLY A 32 -9.41 11.93 4.24
CA GLY A 32 -10.85 11.99 4.49
C GLY A 32 -11.66 12.62 3.35
N ALA A 33 -11.01 13.28 2.40
CA ALA A 33 -11.59 13.73 1.14
C ALA A 33 -12.39 12.64 0.41
N LEU A 34 -12.03 11.37 0.60
CA LEU A 34 -12.71 10.22 0.01
C LEU A 34 -14.18 10.07 0.45
N ASN A 35 -14.55 10.59 1.61
CA ASN A 35 -15.93 10.55 2.10
C ASN A 35 -16.84 11.57 1.40
N ARG A 36 -16.29 12.43 0.55
CA ARG A 36 -17.10 13.38 -0.24
C ARG A 36 -17.72 12.66 -1.44
N PRO A 37 -18.97 12.99 -1.82
CA PRO A 37 -19.60 12.46 -3.02
C PRO A 37 -18.73 12.69 -4.26
N GLY A 38 -18.65 11.68 -5.13
CA GLY A 38 -17.87 11.74 -6.37
C GLY A 38 -16.36 11.53 -6.22
N VAL A 39 -15.80 11.52 -5.00
CA VAL A 39 -14.37 11.19 -4.83
C VAL A 39 -14.20 9.66 -4.80
N THR A 40 -13.28 9.14 -5.59
CA THR A 40 -12.96 7.70 -5.69
C THR A 40 -11.54 7.38 -5.23
N MET A 41 -10.67 8.38 -5.19
CA MET A 41 -9.30 8.27 -4.68
C MET A 41 -8.86 9.56 -4.00
N ALA A 42 -8.19 9.43 -2.86
CA ALA A 42 -7.43 10.51 -2.25
C ALA A 42 -5.96 10.09 -2.12
N ILE A 43 -5.05 10.98 -2.50
CA ILE A 43 -3.61 10.75 -2.50
C ILE A 43 -2.96 11.76 -1.56
N TRP A 44 -2.35 11.28 -0.49
CA TRP A 44 -1.47 12.09 0.33
C TRP A 44 -0.05 11.99 -0.22
N ARG A 45 0.39 13.10 -0.85
CA ARG A 45 1.75 13.25 -1.39
C ARG A 45 2.67 13.64 -0.25
N ARG A 46 3.59 12.76 0.14
CA ARG A 46 4.43 12.97 1.32
C ARG A 46 5.86 12.49 1.14
N SER A 47 6.76 13.14 1.87
CA SER A 47 8.12 12.66 2.12
C SER A 47 8.23 12.35 3.62
N PRO A 48 8.20 11.07 4.03
CA PRO A 48 8.30 10.74 5.44
C PRO A 48 9.69 11.09 5.98
N PRO A 49 9.80 11.38 7.29
CA PRO A 49 11.05 11.84 7.91
C PRO A 49 12.19 10.81 7.78
N VAL A 50 11.89 9.52 7.64
CA VAL A 50 12.86 8.46 7.33
C VAL A 50 12.31 7.56 6.23
N CYS A 51 13.18 7.23 5.26
CA CYS A 51 12.92 6.28 4.19
C CYS A 51 13.67 4.97 4.50
N PRO A 52 12.98 3.89 4.91
CA PRO A 52 13.61 2.59 5.16
C PRO A 52 14.30 1.97 3.93
N ALA A 53 14.10 2.57 2.75
CA ALA A 53 14.68 2.14 1.48
C ALA A 53 15.96 2.88 1.07
N ARG A 54 16.43 3.88 1.85
CA ARG A 54 17.59 4.72 1.51
C ARG A 54 18.63 4.77 2.63
N GLY A 55 19.87 5.13 2.26
CA GLY A 55 20.97 5.34 3.19
C GLY A 55 21.34 4.10 4.01
N SER A 56 21.90 4.33 5.20
CA SER A 56 22.26 3.28 6.17
C SER A 56 21.06 2.48 6.69
N ALA A 57 19.84 3.03 6.57
CA ALA A 57 18.60 2.34 6.91
C ALA A 57 18.16 1.29 5.86
N ARG A 58 18.77 1.29 4.66
CA ARG A 58 18.39 0.38 3.57
C ARG A 58 18.79 -1.06 3.88
N ARG A 59 17.79 -1.90 4.15
CA ARG A 59 17.98 -3.34 4.40
C ARG A 59 18.09 -4.17 3.12
N ALA A 60 18.67 -5.38 3.20
CA ALA A 60 18.58 -6.35 2.12
C ALA A 60 17.12 -6.79 1.89
N ALA A 61 16.76 -7.19 0.66
CA ALA A 61 15.38 -7.59 0.35
C ALA A 61 14.87 -8.73 1.25
N GLY A 62 15.70 -9.74 1.49
CA GLY A 62 15.40 -10.86 2.39
C GLY A 62 15.23 -10.50 3.87
N ALA A 63 15.65 -9.29 4.27
CA ALA A 63 15.56 -8.80 5.65
C ALA A 63 14.42 -7.79 5.87
N LEU A 64 13.55 -7.60 4.86
CA LEU A 64 12.32 -6.82 5.00
C LEU A 64 11.25 -7.66 5.68
N ALA A 65 10.62 -7.11 6.71
CA ALA A 65 9.55 -7.77 7.45
C ALA A 65 8.33 -8.01 6.57
N GLN A 66 7.65 -9.11 6.83
CA GLN A 66 6.35 -9.45 6.26
C GLN A 66 5.42 -9.87 7.39
N LEU A 67 4.24 -9.27 7.46
CA LEU A 67 3.26 -9.58 8.49
C LEU A 67 1.84 -9.29 8.02
N ARG A 68 0.88 -9.90 8.71
CA ARG A 68 -0.54 -9.59 8.61
C ARG A 68 -1.17 -9.70 9.99
N ILE A 69 -1.85 -8.66 10.44
CA ILE A 69 -2.55 -8.62 11.73
C ILE A 69 -3.92 -7.96 11.57
N LEU A 70 -4.89 -8.40 12.35
CA LEU A 70 -6.17 -7.72 12.50
C LEU A 70 -6.14 -7.03 13.86
N VAL A 71 -6.23 -5.71 13.91
CA VAL A 71 -5.91 -4.97 15.15
C VAL A 71 -6.74 -3.70 15.27
N ARG A 72 -6.98 -3.25 16.50
CA ARG A 72 -7.54 -1.91 16.76
C ARG A 72 -6.44 -0.87 16.63
N PRO A 73 -6.73 0.36 16.17
CA PRO A 73 -5.72 1.42 16.10
C PRO A 73 -4.95 1.63 17.42
N ALA A 74 -5.65 1.60 18.55
CA ALA A 74 -5.05 1.77 19.88
C ALA A 74 -4.07 0.65 20.29
N ASP A 75 -4.22 -0.54 19.72
CA ASP A 75 -3.43 -1.73 20.06
C ASP A 75 -2.24 -1.94 19.10
N LEU A 76 -2.15 -1.14 18.03
CA LEU A 76 -1.27 -1.39 16.89
C LEU A 76 0.20 -1.46 17.27
N ARG A 77 0.71 -0.50 18.04
CA ARG A 77 2.11 -0.50 18.47
C ARG A 77 2.42 -1.69 19.37
N SER A 78 1.53 -2.00 20.31
CA SER A 78 1.66 -3.17 21.16
C SER A 78 1.72 -4.48 20.37
N ALA A 79 0.99 -4.56 19.25
CA ALA A 79 0.99 -5.71 18.34
C ALA A 79 2.21 -5.75 17.41
N LEU A 80 2.62 -4.61 16.83
CA LEU A 80 3.67 -4.55 15.81
C LEU A 80 5.10 -4.62 16.39
N THR A 81 5.35 -3.97 17.52
CA THR A 81 6.70 -3.94 18.11
C THR A 81 7.32 -5.34 18.29
N PRO A 82 6.65 -6.34 18.89
CA PRO A 82 7.24 -7.68 19.02
C PRO A 82 7.40 -8.40 17.67
N LEU A 83 6.49 -8.19 16.72
CA LEU A 83 6.58 -8.79 15.38
C LEU A 83 7.79 -8.24 14.59
N PHE A 84 8.04 -6.95 14.71
CA PHE A 84 9.21 -6.30 14.12
C PHE A 84 10.50 -6.77 14.79
N ALA A 85 10.54 -6.85 16.12
CA ALA A 85 11.69 -7.41 16.83
C ALA A 85 12.00 -8.85 16.36
N GLY A 86 10.98 -9.72 16.27
CA GLY A 86 11.11 -11.09 15.76
C GLY A 86 11.56 -11.17 14.29
N ALA A 87 11.22 -10.17 13.47
CA ALA A 87 11.69 -10.03 12.09
C ALA A 87 13.10 -9.41 11.96
N GLY A 88 13.83 -9.26 13.07
CA GLY A 88 15.16 -8.64 13.09
C GLY A 88 15.15 -7.13 12.84
N LEU A 89 14.00 -6.47 13.05
CA LEU A 89 13.83 -5.03 13.14
C LEU A 89 13.81 -4.61 14.62
N SER A 90 14.90 -4.89 15.33
CA SER A 90 15.08 -4.57 16.75
C SER A 90 16.17 -3.51 16.95
N GLY A 91 15.90 -2.52 17.81
CA GLY A 91 16.87 -1.50 18.20
C GLY A 91 17.06 -0.40 17.14
N GLY A 92 17.22 0.84 17.61
CA GLY A 92 17.40 2.03 16.78
C GLY A 92 16.09 2.74 16.40
N GLU A 93 16.21 3.91 15.77
CA GLU A 93 15.06 4.79 15.47
C GLU A 93 14.15 4.28 14.34
N MET A 94 14.69 3.48 13.42
CA MET A 94 13.97 3.09 12.19
C MET A 94 12.72 2.24 12.47
N PRO A 95 12.76 1.16 13.29
CA PRO A 95 11.56 0.39 13.63
C PRO A 95 10.48 1.26 14.30
N ASP A 96 10.86 2.15 15.22
CA ASP A 96 9.92 3.04 15.91
C ASP A 96 9.25 4.05 14.98
N LEU A 97 10.03 4.61 14.04
CA LEU A 97 9.51 5.50 13.00
C LEU A 97 8.58 4.78 12.03
N LEU A 98 8.89 3.52 11.67
CA LEU A 98 8.01 2.72 10.83
C LEU A 98 6.71 2.34 11.56
N VAL A 99 6.78 1.95 12.84
CA VAL A 99 5.59 1.70 13.66
C VAL A 99 4.76 2.97 13.77
N GLY A 100 5.39 4.11 14.07
CA GLY A 100 4.71 5.40 14.15
C GLY A 100 4.04 5.81 12.84
N ASP A 101 4.69 5.57 11.70
CA ASP A 101 4.07 5.81 10.39
C ASP A 101 2.83 4.92 10.18
N ILE A 102 2.95 3.62 10.45
CA ILE A 102 1.83 2.67 10.29
C ILE A 102 0.68 3.03 11.26
N GLU A 103 0.97 3.52 12.47
CA GLU A 103 -0.04 4.03 13.43
C GLU A 103 -0.86 5.19 12.88
N VAL A 104 -0.20 6.18 12.27
CA VAL A 104 -0.87 7.31 11.62
C VAL A 104 -1.78 6.80 10.50
N LEU A 105 -1.30 5.87 9.67
CA LEU A 105 -2.06 5.34 8.54
C LEU A 105 -3.24 4.48 8.97
N VAL A 106 -3.08 3.63 9.99
CA VAL A 106 -4.14 2.79 10.54
C VAL A 106 -5.22 3.64 11.21
N SER A 107 -4.83 4.68 11.96
CA SER A 107 -5.77 5.61 12.58
C SER A 107 -6.56 6.40 11.53
N ALA A 108 -5.89 6.93 10.51
CA ALA A 108 -6.54 7.63 9.41
C ALA A 108 -7.50 6.70 8.64
N PHE A 109 -7.04 5.49 8.30
CA PHE A 109 -7.85 4.51 7.59
C PHE A 109 -9.10 4.11 8.40
N SER A 110 -8.95 3.80 9.68
CA SER A 110 -10.06 3.45 10.57
C SER A 110 -11.14 4.54 10.61
N GLY A 111 -10.74 5.81 10.68
CA GLY A 111 -11.67 6.95 10.64
C GLY A 111 -12.38 7.10 9.29
N ILE A 112 -11.69 6.88 8.17
CA ILE A 112 -12.29 6.94 6.82
C ILE A 112 -13.24 5.77 6.60
N ALA A 113 -12.79 4.57 6.93
CA ALA A 113 -13.50 3.30 6.75
C ALA A 113 -14.64 3.09 7.76
N LYS A 114 -14.66 3.89 8.84
CA LYS A 114 -15.57 3.76 9.99
C LYS A 114 -15.56 2.35 10.58
N CYS A 115 -14.36 1.84 10.86
CA CYS A 115 -14.18 0.49 11.41
C CYS A 115 -13.23 0.47 12.61
N ASP A 116 -13.56 -0.33 13.62
CA ASP A 116 -12.76 -0.44 14.86
C ASP A 116 -11.57 -1.40 14.73
N LEU A 117 -11.62 -2.31 13.75
CA LEU A 117 -10.55 -3.25 13.43
C LEU A 117 -10.05 -2.99 12.01
N VAL A 118 -8.74 -3.08 11.83
CA VAL A 118 -8.07 -2.89 10.53
C VAL A 118 -7.23 -4.12 10.23
N ASP A 119 -7.40 -4.68 9.03
CA ASP A 119 -6.52 -5.74 8.50
C ASP A 119 -5.27 -5.06 7.93
N VAL A 120 -4.20 -5.09 8.72
CA VAL A 120 -2.91 -4.48 8.42
C VAL A 120 -2.02 -5.53 7.79
N ARG A 121 -1.58 -5.28 6.56
CA ARG A 121 -0.66 -6.18 5.85
C ARG A 121 0.56 -5.44 5.36
N LEU A 122 1.74 -5.90 5.77
CA LEU A 122 3.02 -5.45 5.25
C LEU A 122 3.64 -6.58 4.43
N GLU A 123 3.75 -6.38 3.12
CA GLU A 123 4.14 -7.43 2.19
C GLU A 123 5.50 -7.17 1.57
N ARG A 124 6.31 -8.21 1.51
CA ARG A 124 7.51 -8.29 0.69
C ARG A 124 7.18 -9.07 -0.58
N ILE A 125 7.04 -8.37 -1.70
CA ILE A 125 6.63 -8.93 -2.99
C ILE A 125 7.84 -8.95 -3.93
N THR A 126 8.11 -10.09 -4.54
CA THR A 126 9.21 -10.31 -5.49
C THR A 126 8.74 -10.87 -6.83
N ASP A 127 7.43 -11.05 -7.00
CA ASP A 127 6.80 -11.64 -8.18
C ASP A 127 5.89 -10.62 -8.90
N ASN A 128 5.00 -11.10 -9.77
CA ASN A 128 4.06 -10.28 -10.54
C ASN A 128 2.65 -10.21 -9.91
N ALA A 129 2.55 -10.31 -8.59
CA ALA A 129 1.29 -10.11 -7.88
C ALA A 129 0.64 -8.77 -8.30
N CYS A 130 -0.67 -8.82 -8.57
CA CYS A 130 -1.48 -7.68 -8.99
C CYS A 130 -1.01 -6.97 -10.29
N SER A 131 -0.33 -7.69 -11.20
CA SER A 131 0.20 -7.11 -12.46
C SER A 131 -0.83 -6.85 -13.56
N LYS A 132 -2.03 -7.43 -13.44
CA LYS A 132 -3.17 -7.15 -14.33
C LYS A 132 -3.93 -5.91 -13.84
N PHE A 133 -4.48 -5.12 -14.75
CA PHE A 133 -5.38 -4.04 -14.38
C PHE A 133 -6.65 -4.62 -13.78
N HIS A 134 -6.99 -4.15 -12.58
CA HIS A 134 -8.17 -4.62 -11.85
C HIS A 134 -8.70 -3.53 -10.92
N ARG A 135 -9.91 -3.77 -10.43
CA ARG A 135 -10.48 -3.12 -9.26
C ARG A 135 -10.41 -4.13 -8.11
N ASP A 136 -9.95 -3.71 -6.94
CA ASP A 136 -9.87 -4.62 -5.78
C ASP A 136 -11.26 -5.06 -5.31
N ASN A 137 -11.42 -6.35 -4.97
CA ASN A 137 -12.66 -6.89 -4.40
C ASN A 137 -12.79 -6.59 -2.89
N VAL A 138 -12.66 -5.30 -2.56
CA VAL A 138 -12.91 -4.73 -1.24
C VAL A 138 -13.79 -3.49 -1.41
N ASP A 139 -14.35 -2.97 -0.32
CA ASP A 139 -15.04 -1.69 -0.34
C ASP A 139 -14.05 -0.53 -0.41
N LEU A 140 -12.99 -0.62 0.41
CA LEU A 140 -11.98 0.41 0.56
C LEU A 140 -10.59 -0.20 0.80
N ARG A 141 -9.57 0.43 0.22
CA ARG A 141 -8.17 0.10 0.49
C ARG A 141 -7.32 1.35 0.69
N LEU A 142 -6.35 1.24 1.58
CA LEU A 142 -5.19 2.14 1.63
C LEU A 142 -3.92 1.38 1.22
N LEU A 143 -3.11 2.00 0.35
CA LEU A 143 -1.80 1.53 -0.07
C LEU A 143 -0.71 2.56 0.20
N THR A 144 0.46 2.11 0.67
CA THR A 144 1.71 2.88 0.60
C THR A 144 2.88 1.96 0.30
N THR A 145 3.73 2.34 -0.65
CA THR A 145 4.95 1.59 -0.98
C THR A 145 6.13 2.22 -0.23
N TYR A 146 6.71 1.49 0.71
CA TYR A 146 7.92 1.91 1.42
C TYR A 146 9.20 1.70 0.61
N ARG A 147 9.20 0.73 -0.32
CA ARG A 147 10.34 0.42 -1.19
C ARG A 147 9.89 -0.23 -2.49
N GLY A 148 10.53 0.13 -3.61
CA GLY A 148 10.39 -0.58 -4.88
C GLY A 148 9.39 0.05 -5.83
N ALA A 149 9.00 -0.71 -6.87
CA ALA A 149 8.06 -0.26 -7.88
C ALA A 149 6.66 -0.04 -7.28
N THR A 150 6.10 1.14 -7.50
CA THR A 150 4.85 1.61 -6.89
C THR A 150 3.62 1.31 -7.74
N THR A 151 2.44 1.40 -7.13
CA THR A 151 1.14 1.21 -7.78
C THR A 151 0.98 2.18 -8.96
N GLN A 152 0.56 1.63 -10.10
CA GLN A 152 0.11 2.38 -11.26
C GLN A 152 -1.42 2.39 -11.27
N TRP A 153 -2.04 3.50 -11.61
CA TRP A 153 -3.50 3.66 -11.64
C TRP A 153 -3.95 4.45 -12.87
N VAL A 154 -5.18 4.21 -13.27
CA VAL A 154 -5.78 4.79 -14.48
C VAL A 154 -6.95 5.67 -14.05
N ALA A 155 -7.02 6.89 -14.57
CA ALA A 155 -8.17 7.74 -14.30
C ALA A 155 -9.45 7.08 -14.80
N PRO A 156 -10.56 7.22 -14.09
CA PRO A 156 -11.74 6.44 -14.42
C PRO A 156 -12.35 6.73 -15.81
N ALA A 157 -11.98 7.82 -16.49
CA ALA A 157 -12.28 8.02 -17.92
C ALA A 157 -11.68 6.95 -18.85
N TYR A 158 -10.54 6.36 -18.47
CA TYR A 158 -9.84 5.33 -19.24
C TYR A 158 -9.91 3.92 -18.61
N ALA A 159 -10.59 3.78 -17.46
CA ALA A 159 -10.69 2.53 -16.70
C ALA A 159 -11.21 1.37 -17.54
N ALA A 160 -12.30 1.57 -18.30
CA ALA A 160 -12.90 0.51 -19.12
C ALA A 160 -11.94 0.02 -20.23
N GLN A 161 -11.15 0.94 -20.81
CA GLN A 161 -10.14 0.59 -21.81
C GLN A 161 -9.01 -0.23 -21.18
N ALA A 162 -8.45 0.24 -20.06
CA ALA A 162 -7.37 -0.46 -19.35
C ALA A 162 -7.78 -1.87 -18.89
N LEU A 163 -9.03 -2.04 -18.43
CA LEU A 163 -9.57 -3.35 -18.06
C LEU A 163 -9.70 -4.30 -19.25
N ARG A 164 -10.02 -3.82 -20.45
CA ARG A 164 -10.11 -4.64 -21.66
C ARG A 164 -8.72 -4.97 -22.23
N GLU A 165 -7.85 -3.97 -22.35
CA GLU A 165 -6.55 -4.09 -23.02
C GLU A 165 -5.46 -4.71 -22.13
N GLN A 166 -5.58 -4.59 -20.80
CA GLN A 166 -4.68 -5.21 -19.83
C GLN A 166 -3.21 -4.87 -20.11
N LYS A 167 -2.40 -5.86 -20.51
CA LYS A 167 -0.97 -5.66 -20.82
C LYS A 167 -0.74 -4.88 -22.11
N ALA A 168 -1.72 -4.83 -23.01
CA ALA A 168 -1.67 -4.08 -24.25
C ALA A 168 -2.12 -2.62 -24.10
N TYR A 169 -2.54 -2.20 -22.90
CA TYR A 169 -2.99 -0.84 -22.65
C TYR A 169 -1.85 0.17 -22.82
N THR A 170 -2.02 1.12 -23.73
CA THR A 170 -1.06 2.19 -24.03
C THR A 170 -1.60 3.59 -23.73
N GLY A 171 -2.79 3.67 -23.12
CA GLY A 171 -3.41 4.94 -22.75
C GLY A 171 -2.81 5.61 -21.51
N PRO A 172 -3.37 6.74 -21.07
CA PRO A 172 -2.87 7.51 -19.92
C PRO A 172 -2.85 6.70 -18.62
N LEU A 173 -1.73 6.81 -17.91
CA LEU A 173 -1.44 6.05 -16.70
C LEU A 173 -0.68 6.94 -15.73
N GLU A 174 -1.06 6.88 -14.46
CA GLU A 174 -0.36 7.56 -13.38
C GLU A 174 0.32 6.56 -12.47
N ARG A 175 1.30 7.05 -11.71
CA ARG A 175 2.06 6.24 -10.78
C ARG A 175 2.21 6.97 -9.45
N LEU A 176 1.93 6.27 -8.36
CA LEU A 176 2.25 6.75 -7.02
C LEU A 176 3.75 6.88 -6.84
N GLN A 177 4.23 7.85 -6.09
CA GLN A 177 5.63 7.90 -5.67
C GLN A 177 5.86 6.98 -4.47
N VAL A 178 7.12 6.67 -4.20
CA VAL A 178 7.46 5.93 -2.96
C VAL A 178 7.02 6.80 -1.78
N HIS A 179 6.33 6.18 -0.83
CA HIS A 179 5.70 6.81 0.34
C HIS A 179 4.42 7.62 0.12
N ASP A 180 4.01 7.86 -1.13
CA ASP A 180 2.64 8.34 -1.38
C ASP A 180 1.66 7.36 -0.74
N VAL A 181 0.64 7.93 -0.08
CA VAL A 181 -0.45 7.15 0.52
C VAL A 181 -1.67 7.36 -0.35
N ALA A 182 -2.19 6.30 -0.91
CA ALA A 182 -3.45 6.33 -1.63
C ALA A 182 -4.52 5.59 -0.84
N VAL A 183 -5.67 6.24 -0.62
CA VAL A 183 -6.89 5.58 -0.17
C VAL A 183 -7.91 5.64 -1.31
N PHE A 184 -8.52 4.51 -1.65
CA PHE A 184 -9.42 4.42 -2.80
C PHE A 184 -10.50 3.37 -2.62
N LYS A 185 -11.62 3.59 -3.33
CA LYS A 185 -12.75 2.65 -3.40
C LYS A 185 -12.38 1.43 -4.25
N GLY A 186 -12.80 0.25 -3.80
CA GLY A 186 -12.78 -0.98 -4.58
C GLY A 186 -14.14 -1.29 -5.22
N ARG A 187 -14.25 -2.44 -5.90
CA ARG A 187 -15.49 -2.83 -6.62
C ARG A 187 -16.64 -3.29 -5.73
N SER A 188 -16.38 -3.58 -4.44
CA SER A 188 -17.43 -4.08 -3.53
C SER A 188 -18.27 -2.96 -2.91
N GLY A 189 -17.82 -1.71 -3.00
CA GLY A 189 -18.62 -0.53 -2.61
C GLY A 189 -19.57 -0.12 -3.73
N ASP A 190 -19.01 0.48 -4.78
CA ASP A 190 -19.68 0.71 -6.06
C ASP A 190 -18.77 0.16 -7.18
N PRO A 191 -19.21 -0.88 -7.93
CA PRO A 191 -18.42 -1.50 -8.97
C PRO A 191 -17.87 -0.54 -10.03
N GLU A 192 -18.58 0.56 -10.32
CA GLU A 192 -18.19 1.53 -11.34
C GLU A 192 -17.27 2.64 -10.81
N GLU A 193 -17.25 2.87 -9.50
CA GLU A 193 -16.38 3.85 -8.86
C GLU A 193 -15.01 3.30 -8.44
N GLY A 194 -14.81 1.99 -8.49
CA GLY A 194 -13.55 1.37 -8.12
C GLY A 194 -12.37 1.84 -8.99
N ILE A 195 -11.26 2.22 -8.35
CA ILE A 195 -10.04 2.63 -9.06
C ILE A 195 -9.40 1.44 -9.77
N VAL A 196 -9.21 1.58 -11.08
CA VAL A 196 -8.45 0.63 -11.88
C VAL A 196 -6.97 0.87 -11.65
N HIS A 197 -6.29 -0.16 -11.16
CA HIS A 197 -4.87 -0.08 -10.85
C HIS A 197 -4.17 -1.41 -11.09
N ARG A 198 -2.83 -1.37 -11.05
CA ARG A 198 -1.95 -2.53 -11.12
C ARG A 198 -0.63 -2.26 -10.39
N SER A 199 0.08 -3.34 -10.12
CA SER A 199 1.48 -3.32 -9.74
C SER A 199 2.36 -3.60 -10.96
N PRO A 200 3.36 -2.76 -11.30
CA PRO A 200 4.30 -3.06 -12.38
C PRO A 200 4.96 -4.44 -12.19
N PRO A 201 5.21 -5.21 -13.27
CA PRO A 201 5.86 -6.50 -13.16
C PRO A 201 7.31 -6.35 -12.66
N ILE A 202 7.71 -7.18 -11.70
CA ILE A 202 9.06 -7.17 -11.11
C ILE A 202 9.71 -8.57 -11.03
N ALA A 203 8.96 -9.63 -11.37
CA ALA A 203 9.47 -11.00 -11.31
C ALA A 203 10.71 -11.18 -12.18
N GLY A 204 11.73 -11.87 -11.65
CA GLY A 204 12.98 -12.16 -12.37
C GLY A 204 13.95 -10.97 -12.46
N LEU A 205 13.59 -9.78 -11.95
CA LEU A 205 14.44 -8.59 -12.02
C LEU A 205 15.34 -8.38 -10.79
N GLY A 206 15.28 -9.26 -9.79
CA GLY A 206 15.97 -9.08 -8.51
C GLY A 206 15.46 -7.88 -7.69
N LEU A 207 14.30 -7.34 -8.05
CA LEU A 207 13.65 -6.21 -7.37
C LEU A 207 12.71 -6.71 -6.26
N VAL A 208 12.42 -5.82 -5.31
CA VAL A 208 11.45 -6.07 -4.24
C VAL A 208 10.52 -4.88 -4.11
N ARG A 209 9.22 -5.16 -3.92
CA ARG A 209 8.21 -4.20 -3.50
C ARG A 209 7.87 -4.45 -2.04
N TRP A 210 8.06 -3.44 -1.20
CA TRP A 210 7.66 -3.46 0.20
C TRP A 210 6.46 -2.53 0.38
N LEU A 211 5.29 -3.14 0.55
CA LEU A 211 3.99 -2.49 0.43
C LEU A 211 3.20 -2.68 1.71
N LEU A 212 2.64 -1.59 2.25
CA LEU A 212 1.58 -1.65 3.24
C LEU A 212 0.23 -1.62 2.54
N CYS A 213 -0.67 -2.51 2.95
CA CYS A 213 -2.04 -2.59 2.53
C CYS A 213 -2.94 -2.62 3.77
N LEU A 214 -3.91 -1.71 3.83
CA LEU A 214 -4.93 -1.67 4.89
C LEU A 214 -6.31 -1.90 4.27
N ASN A 215 -7.09 -2.78 4.88
CA ASN A 215 -8.48 -3.02 4.51
C ASN A 215 -9.36 -3.11 5.75
N LYS A 216 -10.67 -3.04 5.55
CA LYS A 216 -11.63 -3.48 6.56
C LYS A 216 -11.52 -4.99 6.81
N PRO A 217 -11.99 -5.49 7.96
CA PRO A 217 -11.99 -6.92 8.25
C PRO A 217 -12.84 -7.68 7.21
N THR A 218 -12.38 -8.86 6.83
CA THR A 218 -13.07 -9.78 5.93
C THR A 218 -13.11 -11.18 6.54
N LEU A 219 -13.87 -12.09 5.94
CA LEU A 219 -13.91 -13.50 6.37
C LEU A 219 -12.54 -14.21 6.32
N VAL A 220 -11.57 -13.66 5.59
CA VAL A 220 -10.21 -14.20 5.47
C VAL A 220 -9.17 -13.37 6.23
N SER A 221 -9.61 -12.42 7.05
CA SER A 221 -8.74 -11.73 8.00
C SER A 221 -8.31 -12.67 9.12
N PRO A 222 -7.10 -12.51 9.69
CA PRO A 222 -6.69 -13.29 10.85
C PRO A 222 -7.57 -12.96 12.06
N GLU A 223 -7.49 -13.79 13.10
CA GLU A 223 -8.13 -13.47 14.38
C GLU A 223 -7.70 -12.10 14.91
N PRO A 224 -8.62 -11.32 15.51
CA PRO A 224 -8.26 -10.05 16.13
C PRO A 224 -7.15 -10.24 17.16
N TRP A 225 -6.12 -9.42 17.06
CA TRP A 225 -5.04 -9.36 18.03
C TRP A 225 -5.60 -9.01 19.41
N SER A 226 -5.06 -9.66 20.44
CA SER A 226 -5.38 -9.38 21.83
C SER A 226 -4.11 -9.48 22.67
N ASP A 227 -4.08 -8.79 23.81
CA ASP A 227 -2.95 -8.81 24.75
C ASP A 227 -2.57 -10.23 25.21
N GLY A 228 -3.51 -11.18 25.20
CA GLY A 228 -3.23 -12.58 25.49
C GLY A 228 -2.25 -13.23 24.52
N MET A 229 -2.20 -12.75 23.27
CA MET A 229 -1.29 -13.25 22.23
C MET A 229 0.17 -12.82 22.45
N ARG A 230 0.45 -11.84 23.34
CA ARG A 230 1.83 -11.55 23.80
C ARG A 230 2.46 -12.71 24.58
N ARG A 231 1.65 -13.60 25.16
CA ARG A 231 2.09 -14.59 26.16
C ARG A 231 2.35 -15.98 25.59
N SER A 232 2.08 -16.23 24.31
CA SER A 232 2.44 -17.49 23.68
C SER A 232 3.86 -17.41 23.12
N PRO A 233 4.85 -18.14 23.67
CA PRO A 233 6.05 -18.41 22.91
C PRO A 233 5.64 -19.22 21.68
N ALA A 234 6.19 -18.90 20.52
CA ALA A 234 6.04 -19.72 19.33
C ALA A 234 6.48 -21.14 19.67
N SER A 235 5.51 -22.04 19.84
CA SER A 235 5.72 -23.47 19.95
C SER A 235 5.80 -24.04 18.54
N GLY A 236 6.98 -24.54 18.16
CA GLY A 236 7.19 -25.36 16.95
C GLY A 236 8.04 -24.71 15.89
#